data_AF-A0A328C5S5-F1
#
_entry.id   AF-A0A328C5S5-F1
#
_cell.length_a   1.000
_cell.length_b   1.000
_cell.length_c   1.000
_cell.angle_alpha   90.00
_cell.angle_beta   90.00
_cell.angle_gamma   90.00
#
_symmetry.space_group_name_H-M   'P 1'
#
loop_
_entity.id
_entity.type
_entity.pdbx_description
1 polymer ?
#
loop_
_entity_poly.entity_id
_entity_poly.type
_entity_poly.pdbx_seq_one_letter_code
_entity_poly.pdbx_strand_id
1 'polypeptide(L)'
;MCVVCACGGDDVEQTSCGPGERLNPVSGQCVEALRDGDVDADELPDGDSPDDADAGAEDASEADAEVEDVDADELPELCGMDMDLSSATVCTFYVHSPSMLYRLDPFRRSLEQVRSVPEGLFDIDTHPDGRLFGVSPETLYRFEPATETWTELATLSGLSNPNGLCIDNFGQGYLTSHDELYEVDLESAQVTRVGTMGSGFSSSGDCVVNKGNTLFVSSAPRGFYSDDELVQLDALSGEGALIGRSGVDDIYGLTAAWGELFGTTGDGRLVRLNPGNGRAEVLHDFGDVVFHGAASSPER
;
A
#
# COMPACT_ATOMS: atom_id res chain seq x y z
N MET A 1 -28.70 -49.42 -18.42
CA MET A 1 -29.32 -48.53 -19.42
C MET A 1 -28.75 -47.13 -19.19
N CYS A 2 -28.46 -46.41 -20.26
CA CYS A 2 -27.47 -45.35 -20.38
C CYS A 2 -28.10 -43.94 -20.21
N VAL A 3 -27.24 -42.93 -19.95
CA VAL A 3 -27.37 -41.45 -20.14
C VAL A 3 -28.39 -40.72 -19.22
N VAL A 4 -28.21 -39.49 -18.69
CA VAL A 4 -27.50 -38.26 -19.13
C VAL A 4 -27.15 -37.33 -17.95
N CYS A 5 -26.01 -36.63 -18.06
CA CYS A 5 -25.52 -35.52 -17.22
C CYS A 5 -26.24 -34.18 -17.50
N ALA A 6 -26.28 -33.27 -16.52
CA ALA A 6 -26.43 -31.84 -16.79
C ALA A 6 -25.56 -31.04 -15.81
N CYS A 7 -24.40 -30.58 -16.30
CA CYS A 7 -23.65 -29.47 -15.74
C CYS A 7 -24.14 -28.22 -16.46
N GLY A 8 -24.71 -27.26 -15.74
CA GLY A 8 -24.89 -25.89 -16.23
C GLY A 8 -23.57 -25.16 -16.08
N GLY A 9 -22.98 -24.72 -17.18
CA GLY A 9 -21.87 -23.76 -17.17
C GLY A 9 -22.46 -22.37 -17.04
N ASP A 10 -22.01 -21.63 -16.02
CA ASP A 10 -22.13 -20.19 -16.00
C ASP A 10 -20.96 -19.65 -16.82
N ASP A 11 -21.26 -19.27 -18.06
CA ASP A 11 -20.38 -18.46 -18.88
C ASP A 11 -20.20 -17.11 -18.18
N VAL A 12 -19.06 -16.92 -17.52
CA VAL A 12 -18.59 -15.59 -17.10
C VAL A 12 -18.32 -14.82 -18.38
N GLU A 13 -19.24 -13.94 -18.77
CA GLU A 13 -18.97 -12.89 -19.75
C GLU A 13 -17.75 -12.11 -19.25
N GLN A 14 -16.60 -12.35 -19.86
CA GLN A 14 -15.43 -11.49 -19.68
C GLN A 14 -15.82 -10.11 -20.21
N THR A 15 -15.97 -9.15 -19.32
CA THR A 15 -16.25 -7.75 -19.66
C THR A 15 -15.09 -7.21 -20.49
N SER A 16 -15.16 -7.31 -21.80
CA SER A 16 -14.18 -6.70 -22.70
C SER A 16 -14.49 -5.21 -22.80
N CYS A 17 -13.53 -4.36 -22.44
CA CYS A 17 -13.66 -2.91 -22.61
C CYS A 17 -13.79 -2.52 -24.08
N GLY A 18 -14.35 -1.33 -24.34
CA GLY A 18 -14.51 -0.80 -25.68
C GLY A 18 -13.16 -0.52 -26.36
N PRO A 19 -13.14 -0.38 -27.70
CA PRO A 19 -11.94 0.00 -28.43
C PRO A 19 -11.38 1.34 -27.91
N GLY A 20 -10.12 1.34 -27.46
CA GLY A 20 -9.48 2.53 -26.88
C GLY A 20 -9.65 2.67 -25.36
N GLU A 21 -10.22 1.67 -24.69
CA GLU A 21 -10.31 1.60 -23.24
C GLU A 21 -9.50 0.41 -22.71
N ARG A 22 -9.01 0.52 -21.47
CA ARG A 22 -8.40 -0.59 -20.72
C ARG A 22 -9.17 -0.84 -19.42
N LEU A 23 -9.21 -2.10 -18.98
CA LEU A 23 -9.80 -2.45 -17.69
C LEU A 23 -8.86 -2.00 -16.57
N ASN A 24 -9.34 -1.15 -15.67
CA ASN A 24 -8.61 -0.80 -14.47
C ASN A 24 -8.67 -1.98 -13.47
N PRO A 25 -7.54 -2.57 -13.05
CA PRO A 25 -7.53 -3.77 -12.22
C PRO A 25 -7.99 -3.52 -10.77
N VAL A 26 -8.00 -2.26 -10.32
CA VAL A 26 -8.37 -1.88 -8.96
C VAL A 26 -9.85 -1.52 -8.86
N SER A 27 -10.39 -0.79 -9.85
CA SER A 27 -11.80 -0.37 -9.84
C SER A 27 -12.73 -1.31 -10.62
N GLY A 28 -12.20 -2.18 -11.46
CA GLY A 28 -12.99 -3.04 -12.36
C GLY A 28 -13.74 -2.27 -13.45
N GLN A 29 -13.46 -0.98 -13.63
CA GLN A 29 -14.09 -0.12 -14.64
C GLN A 29 -13.18 0.07 -15.86
N CYS A 30 -13.78 0.23 -17.03
CA CYS A 30 -13.06 0.62 -18.24
C CYS A 30 -12.67 2.09 -18.16
N VAL A 31 -11.41 2.40 -18.45
CA VAL A 31 -10.86 3.76 -18.50
C VAL A 31 -10.25 4.01 -19.87
N GLU A 32 -10.36 5.24 -20.39
CA GLU A 32 -9.75 5.59 -21.68
C GLU A 32 -8.24 5.34 -21.64
N ALA A 33 -7.73 4.65 -22.66
CA ALA A 33 -6.30 4.52 -22.89
C ALA A 33 -5.78 5.90 -23.30
N LEU A 34 -4.79 6.41 -22.55
CA LEU A 34 -4.13 7.66 -22.88
C LEU A 34 -3.61 7.56 -24.31
N ARG A 35 -4.07 8.47 -25.18
CA ARG A 35 -3.54 8.60 -26.52
C ARG A 35 -2.18 9.26 -26.40
N ASP A 36 -1.13 8.52 -26.73
CA ASP A 36 0.19 9.10 -26.95
C ASP A 36 0.06 10.22 -27.99
N GLY A 37 0.67 11.36 -27.66
CA GLY A 37 0.36 12.67 -28.22
C GLY A 37 0.37 12.77 -29.74
N ASP A 38 -0.65 13.45 -30.26
CA ASP A 38 -0.59 14.13 -31.56
C ASP A 38 0.43 15.27 -31.43
N VAL A 39 1.66 15.01 -31.86
CA VAL A 39 2.69 16.03 -32.04
C VAL A 39 2.32 16.78 -33.32
N ASP A 40 1.76 17.98 -33.19
CA ASP A 40 1.55 18.92 -34.29
C ASP A 40 2.90 19.29 -34.92
N ALA A 41 3.20 18.69 -36.06
CA ALA A 41 4.30 19.06 -36.92
C ALA A 41 3.79 19.97 -38.04
N ASP A 42 3.73 21.28 -37.79
CA ASP A 42 3.54 22.28 -38.84
C ASP A 42 4.44 23.51 -38.61
N GLU A 43 5.02 23.97 -39.72
CA GLU A 43 5.84 25.18 -39.94
C GLU A 43 7.37 25.09 -39.71
N LEU A 44 8.08 24.70 -40.77
CA LEU A 44 9.38 25.28 -41.11
C LEU A 44 9.28 26.05 -42.44
N PRO A 45 9.83 27.28 -42.53
CA PRO A 45 9.83 28.06 -43.76
C PRO A 45 11.00 27.70 -44.68
N ASP A 46 10.69 27.72 -45.97
CA ASP A 46 11.56 27.47 -47.12
C ASP A 46 12.72 28.46 -47.20
N GLY A 47 13.94 27.95 -47.42
CA GLY A 47 15.14 28.75 -47.63
C GLY A 47 16.15 28.03 -48.53
N ASP A 48 15.97 28.18 -49.84
CA ASP A 48 16.91 27.75 -50.89
C ASP A 48 18.29 28.42 -50.77
N SER A 49 19.38 27.64 -50.89
CA SER A 49 20.43 27.84 -51.91
C SER A 49 21.53 26.76 -51.85
N PRO A 50 22.25 26.50 -52.97
CA PRO A 50 22.91 25.22 -53.25
C PRO A 50 24.45 25.26 -53.15
N ASP A 51 25.03 24.07 -53.39
CA ASP A 51 26.43 23.75 -53.71
C ASP A 51 27.39 23.56 -52.52
N ASP A 52 27.73 22.30 -52.19
CA ASP A 52 28.93 21.64 -52.72
C ASP A 52 29.10 20.22 -52.17
N ALA A 53 29.60 19.35 -53.05
CA ALA A 53 29.78 17.93 -52.86
C ALA A 53 30.86 17.56 -51.82
N ASP A 54 30.60 16.55 -50.98
CA ASP A 54 31.59 15.52 -50.70
C ASP A 54 30.93 14.22 -50.23
N ALA A 55 31.52 13.09 -50.64
CA ALA A 55 31.01 11.75 -50.46
C ALA A 55 31.72 11.04 -49.30
N GLY A 56 30.97 10.28 -48.50
CA GLY A 56 31.50 9.32 -47.52
C GLY A 56 30.42 8.96 -46.51
N ALA A 57 29.65 7.89 -46.73
CA ALA A 57 29.96 6.51 -46.31
C ALA A 57 29.60 6.25 -44.83
N GLU A 58 28.52 5.47 -44.69
CA GLU A 58 28.22 4.46 -43.66
C GLU A 58 28.05 4.88 -42.19
N ASP A 59 26.99 4.30 -41.60
CA ASP A 59 26.90 3.75 -40.23
C ASP A 59 25.83 4.34 -39.30
N ALA A 60 25.38 3.49 -38.37
CA ALA A 60 24.44 3.65 -37.25
C ALA A 60 22.94 3.48 -37.59
N SER A 61 22.33 2.31 -37.38
CA SER A 61 22.00 1.62 -36.13
C SER A 61 20.84 2.26 -35.36
N GLU A 62 19.71 1.56 -35.42
CA GLU A 62 18.60 1.43 -34.47
C GLU A 62 18.37 2.59 -33.49
N ALA A 63 17.24 3.28 -33.71
CA ALA A 63 16.65 4.19 -32.73
C ALA A 63 16.05 3.35 -31.59
N ASP A 64 16.80 3.23 -30.49
CA ASP A 64 16.24 2.93 -29.18
C ASP A 64 15.37 4.12 -28.77
N ALA A 65 14.06 3.88 -28.68
CA ALA A 65 13.16 4.77 -27.96
C ALA A 65 13.46 4.58 -26.48
N GLU A 66 14.21 5.52 -25.90
CA GLU A 66 14.33 5.65 -24.46
C GLU A 66 12.94 5.97 -23.91
N VAL A 67 12.31 4.95 -23.31
CA VAL A 67 11.23 5.15 -22.38
C VAL A 67 11.90 5.77 -21.16
N GLU A 68 11.66 7.06 -20.92
CA GLU A 68 12.03 7.69 -19.65
C GLU A 68 11.21 7.00 -18.56
N ASP A 69 11.87 6.08 -17.85
CA ASP A 69 11.37 5.53 -16.60
C ASP A 69 11.20 6.71 -15.65
N VAL A 70 9.95 7.00 -15.28
CA VAL A 70 9.63 8.06 -14.32
C VAL A 70 10.30 7.68 -12.99
N ASP A 71 11.30 8.47 -12.60
CA ASP A 71 12.06 8.20 -11.40
C ASP A 71 11.13 8.19 -10.18
N ALA A 72 11.23 7.14 -9.36
CA ALA A 72 10.43 6.99 -8.15
C ALA A 72 10.61 8.12 -7.12
N ASP A 73 11.68 8.91 -7.26
CA ASP A 73 11.95 10.11 -6.47
C ASP A 73 11.06 11.31 -6.87
N GLU A 74 10.35 11.26 -8.01
CA GLU A 74 9.39 12.29 -8.47
C GLU A 74 7.91 11.94 -8.14
N LEU A 75 7.62 10.75 -7.61
CA LEU A 75 6.27 10.38 -7.16
C LEU A 75 5.72 11.21 -5.97
N PRO A 76 6.53 11.61 -4.96
CA PRO A 76 6.07 12.53 -3.91
C PRO A 76 5.64 13.88 -4.51
N GLU A 77 6.26 14.28 -5.60
CA GLU A 77 5.96 15.51 -6.33
C GLU A 77 4.62 15.43 -7.07
N LEU A 78 4.27 14.28 -7.65
CA LEU A 78 2.99 14.08 -8.35
C LEU A 78 1.78 14.07 -7.40
N CYS A 79 1.87 13.44 -6.23
CA CYS A 79 0.78 13.46 -5.26
C CYS A 79 0.72 14.75 -4.41
N GLY A 80 1.85 15.45 -4.26
CA GLY A 80 1.97 16.67 -3.47
C GLY A 80 1.70 17.98 -4.22
N MET A 81 1.91 18.03 -5.55
CA MET A 81 1.81 19.27 -6.34
C MET A 81 0.55 19.38 -7.20
N ASP A 82 -0.15 18.28 -7.48
CA ASP A 82 -1.32 18.28 -8.36
C ASP A 82 -2.64 18.36 -7.56
N MET A 83 -2.95 19.57 -7.09
CA MET A 83 -4.33 19.92 -6.72
C MET A 83 -5.25 20.04 -7.96
N ASP A 84 -4.71 19.86 -9.17
CA ASP A 84 -5.50 19.79 -10.40
C ASP A 84 -5.90 18.33 -10.69
N LEU A 85 -7.19 18.07 -10.70
CA LEU A 85 -7.84 16.76 -10.64
C LEU A 85 -7.83 16.00 -11.99
N SER A 86 -6.73 16.06 -12.75
CA SER A 86 -6.64 15.43 -14.09
C SER A 86 -5.67 14.25 -14.18
N SER A 87 -4.76 14.08 -13.20
CA SER A 87 -3.88 12.92 -13.18
C SER A 87 -4.62 11.68 -12.67
N ALA A 88 -4.47 10.56 -13.38
CA ALA A 88 -5.05 9.26 -13.04
C ALA A 88 -4.46 8.61 -11.78
N THR A 89 -3.65 9.36 -11.02
CA THR A 89 -2.87 8.89 -9.89
C THR A 89 -3.74 8.84 -8.63
N VAL A 90 -3.96 7.63 -8.12
CA VAL A 90 -4.76 7.40 -6.90
C VAL A 90 -3.85 7.53 -5.69
N CYS A 91 -3.80 8.74 -5.12
CA CYS A 91 -3.00 9.04 -3.92
C CYS A 91 -3.74 8.68 -2.62
N THR A 92 -4.25 7.45 -2.53
CA THR A 92 -5.01 6.98 -1.35
C THR A 92 -4.47 5.66 -0.83
N PHE A 93 -4.54 5.45 0.48
CA PHE A 93 -4.30 4.16 1.11
C PHE A 93 -5.52 3.73 1.93
N TYR A 94 -5.60 2.43 2.26
CA TYR A 94 -6.68 1.93 3.10
C TYR A 94 -6.37 2.15 4.57
N VAL A 95 -7.39 2.53 5.32
CA VAL A 95 -7.40 2.53 6.79
C VAL A 95 -8.71 1.94 7.26
N HIS A 96 -8.77 1.43 8.48
CA HIS A 96 -10.04 0.97 9.02
C HIS A 96 -10.28 1.42 10.46
N SER A 97 -11.57 1.45 10.80
CA SER A 97 -12.08 1.55 12.16
C SER A 97 -12.60 0.17 12.61
N PRO A 98 -13.18 0.02 13.82
CA PRO A 98 -13.75 -1.26 14.26
C PRO A 98 -14.82 -1.85 13.33
N SER A 99 -15.46 -1.03 12.50
CA SER A 99 -16.60 -1.46 11.69
C SER A 99 -16.60 -0.97 10.25
N MET A 100 -15.61 -0.18 9.81
CA MET A 100 -15.60 0.42 8.48
C MET A 100 -14.18 0.49 7.90
N LEU A 101 -14.06 0.16 6.62
CA LEU A 101 -12.90 0.38 5.76
C LEU A 101 -13.06 1.72 5.05
N TYR A 102 -11.98 2.48 4.99
CA TYR A 102 -11.93 3.77 4.33
C TYR A 102 -10.78 3.84 3.34
N ARG A 103 -10.90 4.73 2.35
CA ARG A 103 -9.77 5.27 1.59
C ARG A 103 -9.40 6.62 2.17
N LEU A 104 -8.16 6.78 2.57
CA LEU A 104 -7.60 8.02 3.10
C LEU A 104 -6.69 8.65 2.05
N ASP A 105 -6.94 9.91 1.73
CA ASP A 105 -6.03 10.76 0.95
C ASP A 105 -5.29 11.70 1.91
N PRO A 106 -3.98 11.53 2.13
CA PRO A 106 -3.25 12.32 3.10
C PRO A 106 -2.99 13.75 2.63
N PHE A 107 -3.02 14.00 1.32
CA PHE A 107 -2.75 15.31 0.72
C PHE A 107 -4.01 16.16 0.69
N ARG A 108 -5.14 15.57 0.29
CA ARG A 108 -6.46 16.20 0.32
C ARG A 108 -7.11 16.20 1.69
N ARG A 109 -6.58 15.39 2.63
CA ARG A 109 -7.08 15.24 4.01
C ARG A 109 -8.54 14.81 4.00
N SER A 110 -8.85 13.85 3.15
CA SER A 110 -10.20 13.33 2.96
C SER A 110 -10.26 11.84 3.28
N LEU A 111 -11.41 11.43 3.80
CA LEU A 111 -11.71 10.06 4.16
C LEU A 111 -12.99 9.63 3.44
N GLU A 112 -12.89 8.61 2.61
CA GLU A 112 -14.02 8.03 1.87
C GLU A 112 -14.38 6.67 2.46
N GLN A 113 -15.66 6.47 2.79
CA GLN A 113 -16.14 5.17 3.25
C GLN A 113 -16.21 4.19 2.08
N VAL A 114 -15.61 3.02 2.26
CA VAL A 114 -15.66 1.94 1.27
C VAL A 114 -16.76 0.96 1.67
N ARG A 115 -16.60 0.31 2.82
CA ARG A 115 -17.46 -0.80 3.27
C ARG A 115 -17.19 -1.21 4.70
N SER A 116 -18.12 -1.92 5.33
CA SER A 116 -17.90 -2.61 6.61
C SER A 116 -16.77 -3.65 6.61
N VAL A 117 -15.98 -3.69 7.68
CA VAL A 117 -14.99 -4.75 7.93
C VAL A 117 -15.59 -5.92 8.75
N PRO A 118 -14.95 -7.10 8.80
CA PRO A 118 -15.30 -8.16 9.74
C PRO A 118 -15.26 -7.65 11.18
N GLU A 119 -16.13 -8.18 12.03
CA GLU A 119 -16.12 -7.86 13.46
C GLU A 119 -14.81 -8.35 14.09
N GLY A 120 -14.15 -7.47 14.86
CA GLY A 120 -12.88 -7.81 15.51
C GLY A 120 -11.68 -7.86 14.58
N LEU A 121 -11.76 -7.24 13.38
CA LEU A 121 -10.59 -6.99 12.56
C LEU A 121 -9.64 -6.04 13.32
N PHE A 122 -8.40 -6.46 13.47
CA PHE A 122 -7.37 -5.71 14.20
C PHE A 122 -6.51 -4.91 13.26
N ASP A 123 -6.12 -5.47 12.12
CA ASP A 123 -5.25 -4.78 11.18
C ASP A 123 -5.40 -5.27 9.73
N ILE A 124 -4.85 -4.53 8.77
CA ILE A 124 -4.88 -4.79 7.32
C ILE A 124 -3.56 -4.43 6.65
N ASP A 125 -3.18 -5.15 5.59
CA ASP A 125 -2.13 -4.68 4.69
C ASP A 125 -2.32 -5.15 3.25
N THR A 126 -1.70 -4.44 2.30
CA THR A 126 -1.79 -4.71 0.87
C THR A 126 -0.54 -5.44 0.37
N HIS A 127 -0.78 -6.62 -0.18
CA HIS A 127 0.22 -7.40 -0.88
C HIS A 127 0.67 -6.68 -2.17
N PRO A 128 1.93 -6.84 -2.64
CA PRO A 128 2.43 -6.17 -3.84
C PRO A 128 1.62 -6.40 -5.13
N ASP A 129 0.81 -7.47 -5.19
CA ASP A 129 -0.10 -7.74 -6.31
C ASP A 129 -1.47 -7.03 -6.21
N GLY A 130 -1.66 -6.18 -5.19
CA GLY A 130 -2.87 -5.40 -4.97
C GLY A 130 -3.93 -6.07 -4.11
N ARG A 131 -3.73 -7.32 -3.66
CA ARG A 131 -4.67 -7.98 -2.74
C ARG A 131 -4.56 -7.38 -1.34
N LEU A 132 -5.71 -7.04 -0.75
CA LEU A 132 -5.80 -6.54 0.62
C LEU A 132 -6.10 -7.69 1.57
N PHE A 133 -5.26 -7.85 2.58
CA PHE A 133 -5.39 -8.84 3.64
C PHE A 133 -5.76 -8.16 4.95
N GLY A 134 -6.32 -8.93 5.87
CA GLY A 134 -6.64 -8.45 7.20
C GLY A 134 -6.56 -9.55 8.24
N VAL A 135 -6.32 -9.17 9.48
CA VAL A 135 -6.12 -10.09 10.60
C VAL A 135 -7.08 -9.79 11.74
N SER A 136 -7.62 -10.83 12.35
CA SER A 136 -8.22 -10.82 13.68
C SER A 136 -7.41 -11.73 14.61
N PRO A 137 -7.74 -11.85 15.92
CA PRO A 137 -7.00 -12.71 16.83
C PRO A 137 -6.82 -14.17 16.38
N GLU A 138 -7.76 -14.70 15.58
CA GLU A 138 -7.82 -16.11 15.20
C GLU A 138 -7.97 -16.33 13.69
N THR A 139 -8.11 -15.28 12.88
CA THR A 139 -8.49 -15.45 11.45
C THR A 139 -7.69 -14.53 10.55
N LEU A 140 -7.21 -15.10 9.43
CA LEU A 140 -6.71 -14.34 8.29
C LEU A 140 -7.85 -14.16 7.28
N TYR A 141 -8.05 -12.92 6.83
CA TYR A 141 -9.05 -12.53 5.85
C TYR A 141 -8.38 -12.02 4.57
N ARG A 142 -9.12 -12.12 3.46
CA ARG A 142 -8.82 -11.42 2.20
C ARG A 142 -10.03 -10.61 1.77
N PHE A 143 -9.78 -9.37 1.34
CA PHE A 143 -10.80 -8.55 0.70
C PHE A 143 -10.87 -8.87 -0.79
N GLU A 144 -12.08 -9.08 -1.30
CA GLU A 144 -12.39 -9.33 -2.70
C GLU A 144 -12.92 -8.04 -3.34
N PRO A 145 -12.12 -7.33 -4.17
CA PRO A 145 -12.57 -6.06 -4.74
C PRO A 145 -13.76 -6.22 -5.69
N ALA A 146 -13.83 -7.32 -6.43
CA ALA A 146 -14.89 -7.56 -7.42
C ALA A 146 -16.29 -7.67 -6.80
N THR A 147 -16.38 -8.17 -5.56
CA THR A 147 -17.64 -8.32 -4.82
C THR A 147 -17.76 -7.36 -3.66
N GLU A 148 -16.70 -6.60 -3.37
CA GLU A 148 -16.51 -5.81 -2.16
C GLU A 148 -16.85 -6.65 -0.91
N THR A 149 -16.22 -7.80 -0.73
CA THR A 149 -16.49 -8.66 0.44
C THR A 149 -15.22 -9.19 1.07
N TRP A 150 -15.22 -9.34 2.38
CA TRP A 150 -14.19 -10.06 3.10
C TRP A 150 -14.48 -11.55 3.12
N THR A 151 -13.46 -12.35 2.80
CA THR A 151 -13.49 -13.81 2.82
C THR A 151 -12.53 -14.31 3.89
N GLU A 152 -12.99 -15.21 4.76
CA GLU A 152 -12.11 -15.93 5.68
C GLU A 152 -11.24 -16.91 4.89
N LEU A 153 -9.93 -16.78 5.00
CA LEU A 153 -8.99 -17.68 4.33
C LEU A 153 -8.68 -18.89 5.21
N ALA A 154 -8.18 -18.64 6.42
CA ALA A 154 -7.73 -19.68 7.33
C ALA A 154 -7.65 -19.19 8.78
N THR A 155 -7.63 -20.14 9.71
CA THR A 155 -7.47 -19.88 11.15
C THR A 155 -5.99 -19.68 11.49
N LEU A 156 -5.67 -18.58 12.15
CA LEU A 156 -4.38 -18.33 12.77
C LEU A 156 -4.29 -19.11 14.09
N SER A 157 -3.17 -19.79 14.31
CA SER A 157 -2.97 -20.59 15.52
C SER A 157 -1.57 -20.37 16.08
N GLY A 158 -1.42 -20.44 17.41
CA GLY A 158 -0.11 -20.25 18.05
C GLY A 158 0.31 -18.79 18.27
N LEU A 159 -0.62 -17.84 18.12
CA LEU A 159 -0.43 -16.42 18.43
C LEU A 159 -1.17 -16.04 19.71
N SER A 160 -0.68 -15.01 20.40
CA SER A 160 -1.34 -14.42 21.56
C SER A 160 -1.75 -12.99 21.23
N ASN A 161 -2.93 -12.79 20.67
CA ASN A 161 -3.47 -11.46 20.34
C ASN A 161 -2.58 -10.69 19.32
N PRO A 162 -2.44 -11.19 18.08
CA PRO A 162 -1.77 -10.44 17.04
C PRO A 162 -2.50 -9.13 16.78
N ASN A 163 -1.77 -8.03 16.71
CA ASN A 163 -2.34 -6.69 16.58
C ASN A 163 -1.66 -5.86 15.49
N GLY A 164 -0.84 -6.45 14.63
CA GLY A 164 -0.30 -5.76 13.45
C GLY A 164 0.01 -6.76 12.34
N LEU A 165 -0.18 -6.36 11.09
CA LEU A 165 0.04 -7.12 9.86
C LEU A 165 0.79 -6.22 8.88
N CYS A 166 1.92 -6.71 8.37
CA CYS A 166 2.62 -6.05 7.28
C CYS A 166 3.14 -7.06 6.27
N ILE A 167 3.25 -6.63 5.02
CA ILE A 167 3.64 -7.45 3.90
C ILE A 167 4.82 -6.77 3.23
N ASP A 168 5.92 -7.49 3.07
CA ASP A 168 7.10 -6.93 2.43
C ASP A 168 6.95 -6.82 0.90
N ASN A 169 7.97 -6.30 0.23
CA ASN A 169 7.94 -6.07 -1.21
C ASN A 169 8.01 -7.38 -2.04
N PHE A 170 8.28 -8.51 -1.37
CA PHE A 170 8.31 -9.85 -1.96
C PHE A 170 7.02 -10.65 -1.68
N GLY A 171 6.08 -10.08 -0.92
CA GLY A 171 4.83 -10.73 -0.54
C GLY A 171 4.92 -11.57 0.74
N GLN A 172 6.02 -11.52 1.49
CA GLN A 172 6.13 -12.17 2.78
C GLN A 172 5.32 -11.39 3.82
N GLY A 173 4.35 -12.06 4.46
CA GLY A 173 3.59 -11.49 5.55
C GLY A 173 4.32 -11.60 6.89
N TYR A 174 4.16 -10.58 7.72
CA TYR A 174 4.63 -10.51 9.09
C TYR A 174 3.47 -10.14 10.02
N LEU A 175 3.48 -10.71 11.22
CA LEU A 175 2.54 -10.37 12.28
C LEU A 175 3.31 -9.89 13.51
N THR A 176 2.77 -8.87 14.16
CA THR A 176 3.22 -8.46 15.49
C THR A 176 2.21 -8.91 16.53
N SER A 177 2.72 -9.37 17.68
CA SER A 177 1.92 -9.81 18.80
C SER A 177 2.72 -9.52 20.08
N HIS A 178 2.27 -8.53 20.85
CA HIS A 178 3.03 -8.00 21.99
C HIS A 178 4.46 -7.61 21.59
N ASP A 179 5.48 -8.25 22.17
CA ASP A 179 6.90 -8.03 21.89
C ASP A 179 7.50 -9.08 20.94
N GLU A 180 6.67 -9.78 20.17
CA GLU A 180 7.08 -10.86 19.28
C GLU A 180 6.75 -10.54 17.81
N LEU A 181 7.64 -10.99 16.92
CA LEU A 181 7.49 -10.93 15.47
C LEU A 181 7.33 -12.35 14.93
N TYR A 182 6.41 -12.52 13.98
CA TYR A 182 6.13 -13.77 13.29
C TYR A 182 6.13 -13.54 11.79
N GLU A 183 6.52 -14.56 11.03
CA GLU A 183 6.18 -14.71 9.63
C GLU A 183 4.81 -15.38 9.53
N VAL A 184 4.01 -14.97 8.56
CA VAL A 184 2.74 -15.62 8.21
C VAL A 184 2.69 -15.93 6.72
N ASP A 185 2.29 -17.16 6.40
CA ASP A 185 1.93 -17.55 5.04
C ASP A 185 0.50 -17.06 4.75
N LEU A 186 0.37 -16.14 3.79
CA LEU A 186 -0.89 -15.44 3.50
C LEU A 186 -1.95 -16.30 2.81
N GLU A 187 -1.63 -17.54 2.42
CA GLU A 187 -2.59 -18.46 1.79
C GLU A 187 -3.08 -19.52 2.78
N SER A 188 -2.21 -19.97 3.69
CA SER A 188 -2.46 -21.07 4.62
C SER A 188 -2.60 -20.64 6.09
N ALA A 189 -2.32 -19.36 6.41
CA ALA A 189 -2.26 -18.81 7.76
C ALA A 189 -1.29 -19.55 8.70
N GLN A 190 -0.31 -20.27 8.14
CA GLN A 190 0.77 -20.87 8.93
C GLN A 190 1.67 -19.78 9.47
N VAL A 191 1.92 -19.80 10.77
CA VAL A 191 2.75 -18.80 11.44
C VAL A 191 4.02 -19.42 11.99
N THR A 192 5.12 -18.72 11.78
CA THR A 192 6.43 -19.11 12.31
C THR A 192 6.99 -17.94 13.11
N ARG A 193 7.34 -18.18 14.35
CA ARG A 193 7.94 -17.15 15.20
C ARG A 193 9.34 -16.81 14.68
N VAL A 194 9.57 -15.53 14.40
CA VAL A 194 10.88 -14.99 14.02
C VAL A 194 11.70 -14.73 15.29
N GLY A 195 11.16 -13.95 16.23
CA GLY A 195 11.88 -13.57 17.43
C GLY A 195 11.16 -12.56 18.32
N THR A 196 11.91 -11.95 19.24
CA THR A 196 11.40 -10.87 20.11
C THR A 196 11.94 -9.52 19.68
N MET A 197 11.12 -8.48 19.79
CA MET A 197 11.53 -7.08 19.63
C MET A 197 12.61 -6.65 20.63
N GLY A 198 12.82 -7.43 21.70
CA GLY A 198 13.80 -7.16 22.74
C GLY A 198 13.18 -6.46 23.95
N SER A 199 14.00 -6.14 24.95
CA SER A 199 13.49 -5.55 26.20
C SER A 199 13.13 -4.08 26.01
N GLY A 200 11.84 -3.76 25.92
CA GLY A 200 11.35 -2.38 26.00
C GLY A 200 10.26 -2.04 24.99
N PHE A 201 10.17 -2.80 23.90
CA PHE A 201 9.20 -2.57 22.83
C PHE A 201 8.02 -3.52 22.94
N SER A 202 6.86 -3.07 22.47
CA SER A 202 5.64 -3.84 22.34
C SER A 202 4.82 -3.18 21.25
N SER A 203 4.34 -3.95 20.28
CA SER A 203 3.47 -3.43 19.22
C SER A 203 2.30 -2.65 19.82
N SER A 204 2.10 -1.43 19.32
CA SER A 204 0.96 -0.57 19.64
C SER A 204 -0.26 -0.99 18.82
N GLY A 205 -0.08 -1.20 17.51
CA GLY A 205 -1.17 -1.64 16.64
C GLY A 205 -0.84 -1.83 15.16
N ASP A 206 0.37 -1.54 14.67
CA ASP A 206 0.68 -1.76 13.25
C ASP A 206 2.18 -1.96 13.01
N CYS A 207 2.50 -2.67 11.93
CA CYS A 207 3.83 -2.70 11.34
C CYS A 207 3.77 -2.31 9.86
N VAL A 208 4.89 -1.87 9.29
CA VAL A 208 4.92 -1.49 7.88
C VAL A 208 6.28 -1.70 7.26
N VAL A 209 6.30 -2.12 6.00
CA VAL A 209 7.52 -2.23 5.21
C VAL A 209 7.55 -1.11 4.18
N ASN A 210 8.63 -0.33 4.14
CA ASN A 210 8.81 0.71 3.12
C ASN A 210 9.41 0.15 1.81
N LYS A 211 9.55 1.01 0.79
CA LYS A 211 10.19 0.67 -0.49
C LYS A 211 11.60 0.09 -0.36
N GLY A 212 12.36 0.57 0.63
CA GLY A 212 13.71 0.08 0.95
C GLY A 212 13.73 -1.26 1.69
N ASN A 213 12.58 -1.93 1.80
CA ASN A 213 12.37 -3.18 2.55
C ASN A 213 12.76 -3.08 4.04
N THR A 214 12.59 -1.89 4.62
CA THR A 214 12.79 -1.64 6.05
C THR A 214 11.47 -1.83 6.77
N LEU A 215 11.47 -2.70 7.77
CA LEU A 215 10.34 -2.99 8.62
C LEU A 215 10.30 -2.03 9.82
N PHE A 216 9.20 -1.30 9.95
CA PHE A 216 8.90 -0.43 11.08
C PHE A 216 7.71 -0.97 11.87
N VAL A 217 7.63 -0.60 13.15
CA VAL A 217 6.49 -0.86 14.02
C VAL A 217 6.20 0.38 14.86
N SER A 218 4.93 0.66 15.11
CA SER A 218 4.53 1.58 16.17
C SER A 218 4.59 0.81 17.48
N SER A 219 5.39 1.29 18.44
CA SER A 219 5.60 0.59 19.70
C SER A 219 5.08 1.43 20.86
N ALA A 220 4.22 0.84 21.68
CA ALA A 220 3.82 1.40 22.96
C ALA A 220 4.92 1.09 24.00
N PRO A 221 5.73 2.08 24.44
CA PRO A 221 6.84 1.83 25.34
C PRO A 221 6.36 1.31 26.70
N ARG A 222 7.07 0.32 27.25
CA ARG A 222 6.82 -0.13 28.63
C ARG A 222 7.19 0.99 29.62
N GLY A 223 6.23 1.66 30.24
CA GLY A 223 6.50 2.71 31.24
C GLY A 223 5.37 3.71 31.49
N PHE A 224 5.73 4.92 31.95
CA PHE A 224 4.82 6.05 32.22
C PHE A 224 4.71 7.05 31.06
N TYR A 225 5.24 6.69 29.89
CA TYR A 225 5.14 7.54 28.72
C TYR A 225 3.79 7.33 28.06
N SER A 226 3.19 8.41 27.57
CA SER A 226 1.94 8.33 26.82
C SER A 226 2.19 8.15 25.33
N ASP A 227 3.32 8.61 24.79
CA ASP A 227 3.59 8.61 23.35
C ASP A 227 4.21 7.29 22.84
N ASP A 228 3.82 6.93 21.62
CA ASP A 228 4.36 5.79 20.89
C ASP A 228 5.77 6.08 20.36
N GLU A 229 6.53 5.02 20.18
CA GLU A 229 7.87 5.01 19.63
C GLU A 229 7.84 4.43 18.21
N LEU A 230 8.60 5.04 17.30
CA LEU A 230 8.91 4.40 16.02
C LEU A 230 10.14 3.50 16.21
N VAL A 231 9.97 2.23 15.88
CA VAL A 231 11.01 1.21 16.04
C VAL A 231 11.24 0.54 14.71
N GLN A 232 12.51 0.35 14.33
CA GLN A 232 12.89 -0.50 13.21
C GLN A 232 13.07 -1.93 13.72
N LEU A 233 12.50 -2.91 13.03
CA LEU A 233 12.70 -4.32 13.34
C LEU A 233 13.63 -4.97 12.32
N ASP A 234 14.50 -5.86 12.78
CA ASP A 234 15.20 -6.79 11.93
C ASP A 234 14.28 -7.97 11.57
N ALA A 235 13.95 -8.13 10.29
CA ALA A 235 12.98 -9.14 9.85
C ALA A 235 13.47 -10.60 10.01
N LEU A 236 14.76 -10.83 10.25
CA LEU A 236 15.34 -12.17 10.40
C LEU A 236 15.39 -12.64 11.87
N SER A 237 15.58 -11.72 12.80
CA SER A 237 15.74 -11.99 14.23
C SER A 237 14.63 -11.42 15.10
N GLY A 238 13.83 -10.51 14.57
CA GLY A 238 12.82 -9.75 15.27
C GLY A 238 13.38 -8.65 16.17
N GLU A 239 14.71 -8.47 16.30
CA GLU A 239 15.29 -7.48 17.21
C GLU A 239 14.90 -6.04 16.81
N GLY A 240 14.45 -5.25 17.79
CA GLY A 240 14.06 -3.87 17.59
C GLY A 240 15.17 -2.86 17.89
N ALA A 241 15.24 -1.81 17.08
CA ALA A 241 16.07 -0.64 17.27
C ALA A 241 15.19 0.61 17.33
N LEU A 242 15.24 1.34 18.46
CA LEU A 242 14.53 2.59 18.61
C LEU A 242 15.04 3.63 17.61
N ILE A 243 14.14 4.18 16.81
CA ILE A 243 14.43 5.35 15.97
C ILE A 243 14.17 6.61 16.78
N GLY A 244 13.02 6.68 17.44
CA GLY A 244 12.69 7.78 18.35
C GLY A 244 11.22 7.84 18.74
N ARG A 245 10.91 8.78 19.61
CA ARG A 245 9.55 9.05 20.08
C ARG A 245 8.77 9.87 19.07
N SER A 246 7.53 9.47 18.82
CA SER A 246 6.65 10.19 17.90
C SER A 246 6.17 11.51 18.49
N GLY A 247 6.02 11.60 19.82
CA GLY A 247 5.32 12.70 20.48
C GLY A 247 3.79 12.63 20.34
N VAL A 248 3.27 11.50 19.85
CA VAL A 248 1.85 11.18 19.65
C VAL A 248 1.58 9.78 20.19
N ASP A 249 0.45 9.61 20.84
CA ASP A 249 -0.02 8.36 21.43
C ASP A 249 -0.95 7.59 20.48
N ASP A 250 -1.11 6.29 20.76
CA ASP A 250 -2.09 5.42 20.12
C ASP A 250 -2.00 5.39 18.59
N ILE A 251 -0.79 5.26 18.03
CA ILE A 251 -0.58 5.09 16.59
C ILE A 251 -0.89 3.63 16.23
N TYR A 252 -2.15 3.38 15.92
CA TYR A 252 -2.66 2.05 15.59
C TYR A 252 -2.66 1.72 14.11
N GLY A 253 -2.43 2.71 13.22
CA GLY A 253 -2.19 2.45 11.80
C GLY A 253 -0.85 3.03 11.36
N LEU A 254 -0.13 2.33 10.50
CA LEU A 254 1.09 2.76 9.82
C LEU A 254 1.04 2.42 8.34
N THR A 255 1.52 3.32 7.49
CA THR A 255 1.59 3.05 6.05
C THR A 255 2.82 3.73 5.44
N ALA A 256 3.45 3.08 4.49
CA ALA A 256 4.55 3.61 3.70
C ALA A 256 4.06 3.77 2.26
N ALA A 257 3.99 5.02 1.80
CA ALA A 257 3.50 5.36 0.48
C ALA A 257 4.13 6.66 0.00
N TRP A 258 4.44 6.75 -1.30
CA TRP A 258 5.02 7.94 -1.94
C TRP A 258 6.29 8.44 -1.24
N GLY A 259 7.14 7.52 -0.76
CA GLY A 259 8.37 7.85 -0.04
C GLY A 259 8.16 8.41 1.37
N GLU A 260 6.92 8.52 1.84
CA GLU A 260 6.57 9.01 3.17
C GLU A 260 6.07 7.87 4.08
N LEU A 261 6.22 8.09 5.39
CA LEU A 261 5.67 7.23 6.43
C LEU A 261 4.53 7.98 7.11
N PHE A 262 3.31 7.47 6.98
CA PHE A 262 2.13 8.02 7.65
C PHE A 262 1.70 7.10 8.78
N GLY A 263 0.96 7.66 9.72
CA GLY A 263 0.26 6.91 10.75
C GLY A 263 -1.13 7.48 11.02
N THR A 264 -1.99 6.63 11.56
CA THR A 264 -3.32 7.01 12.04
C THR A 264 -3.50 6.62 13.48
N THR A 265 -4.17 7.46 14.26
CA THR A 265 -4.29 7.28 15.70
C THR A 265 -5.68 6.83 16.15
N GLY A 266 -5.75 6.23 17.34
CA GLY A 266 -7.02 5.86 17.99
C GLY A 266 -7.95 7.06 18.28
N ASP A 267 -7.42 8.28 18.30
CA ASP A 267 -8.19 9.53 18.43
C ASP A 267 -8.42 10.26 17.11
N GLY A 268 -8.24 9.59 15.97
CA GLY A 268 -8.69 10.10 14.66
C GLY A 268 -7.71 11.03 13.95
N ARG A 269 -6.47 11.14 14.41
CA ARG A 269 -5.46 11.97 13.75
C ARG A 269 -4.76 11.20 12.63
N LEU A 270 -4.48 11.93 11.55
CA LEU A 270 -3.50 11.54 10.55
C LEU A 270 -2.18 12.25 10.86
N VAL A 271 -1.11 11.47 10.93
CA VAL A 271 0.24 11.98 11.20
C VAL A 271 1.22 11.54 10.12
N ARG A 272 2.27 12.34 9.93
CA ARG A 272 3.45 11.96 9.16
C ARG A 272 4.63 11.74 10.09
N LEU A 273 5.26 10.58 10.02
CA LEU A 273 6.41 10.23 10.84
C LEU A 273 7.72 10.44 10.09
N ASN A 274 8.73 10.94 10.79
CA ASN A 274 10.08 11.03 10.26
C ASN A 274 10.84 9.71 10.53
N PRO A 275 11.22 8.92 9.52
CA PRO A 275 11.89 7.62 9.72
C PRO A 275 13.32 7.73 10.26
N GLY A 276 13.91 8.94 10.28
CA GLY A 276 15.25 9.17 10.83
C GLY A 276 15.28 9.55 12.31
N ASN A 277 14.16 9.97 12.90
CA ASN A 277 14.10 10.37 14.31
C ASN A 277 12.78 10.04 15.05
N GLY A 278 11.83 9.41 14.37
CA GLY A 278 10.56 8.94 14.91
C GLY A 278 9.49 10.01 15.09
N ARG A 279 9.82 11.31 15.04
CA ARG A 279 8.87 12.39 15.37
C ARG A 279 7.70 12.43 14.39
N ALA A 280 6.50 12.58 14.93
CA ALA A 280 5.28 12.76 14.18
C ALA A 280 4.93 14.25 14.00
N GLU A 281 4.44 14.59 12.81
CA GLU A 281 3.75 15.83 12.48
C GLU A 281 2.27 15.52 12.29
N VAL A 282 1.38 16.16 13.05
CA VAL A 282 -0.07 16.01 12.85
C VAL A 282 -0.49 16.78 11.61
N LEU A 283 -0.99 16.07 10.60
CA LEU A 283 -1.45 16.64 9.33
C LEU A 283 -2.93 17.01 9.37
N HIS A 284 -3.74 16.16 10.02
CA HIS A 284 -5.18 16.34 10.09
C HIS A 284 -5.80 15.61 11.28
N ASP A 285 -7.01 16.03 11.66
CA ASP A 285 -7.82 15.43 12.72
C ASP A 285 -9.22 15.17 12.15
N PHE A 286 -9.58 13.89 12.02
CA PHE A 286 -10.87 13.43 11.49
C PHE A 286 -11.97 13.34 12.58
N GLY A 287 -11.69 13.79 13.81
CA GLY A 287 -12.63 13.78 14.92
C GLY A 287 -12.85 12.38 15.49
N ASP A 288 -14.12 11.96 15.61
CA ASP A 288 -14.52 10.76 16.35
C ASP A 288 -14.21 9.41 15.65
N VAL A 289 -13.36 9.40 14.62
CA VAL A 289 -12.96 8.17 13.93
C VAL A 289 -11.84 7.49 14.73
N VAL A 290 -12.12 6.31 15.26
CA VAL A 290 -11.09 5.48 15.92
C VAL A 290 -10.45 4.59 14.86
N PHE A 291 -9.22 4.90 14.45
CA PHE A 291 -8.47 4.05 13.53
C PHE A 291 -7.84 2.86 14.24
N HIS A 292 -7.83 1.70 13.60
CA HIS A 292 -7.31 0.43 14.15
C HIS A 292 -6.12 -0.15 13.37
N GLY A 293 -5.94 0.26 12.12
CA GLY A 293 -4.92 -0.30 11.23
C GLY A 293 -4.89 0.42 9.89
N ALA A 294 -3.79 0.35 9.17
CA ALA A 294 -3.60 0.97 7.87
C ALA A 294 -2.85 0.06 6.90
N ALA A 295 -3.26 0.04 5.64
CA ALA A 295 -2.56 -0.73 4.63
C ALA A 295 -1.57 0.15 3.84
N SER A 296 -0.46 -0.45 3.43
CA SER A 296 0.45 0.12 2.44
C SER A 296 -0.19 0.17 1.05
N SER A 297 0.26 1.11 0.21
CA SER A 297 -0.05 1.07 -1.21
C SER A 297 0.71 -0.07 -1.90
N PRO A 298 0.16 -0.70 -2.96
CA PRO A 298 0.90 -1.69 -3.76
C PRO A 298 2.19 -1.14 -4.37
N GLU A 299 2.21 0.14 -4.75
CA GLU A 299 3.32 0.81 -5.45
C GLU A 299 4.34 1.50 -4.51
N ARG A 300 4.43 1.04 -3.25
CA ARG A 300 5.27 1.64 -2.21
C ARG A 300 6.74 1.81 -2.60
#